data_AF-A0A0S8GKP7-F1
#
_entry.id   AF-A0A0S8GKP7-F1
#
_cell.length_a   1.000
_cell.length_b   1.000
_cell.length_c   1.000
_cell.angle_alpha   90.00
_cell.angle_beta   90.00
_cell.angle_gamma   90.00
#
_symmetry.space_group_name_H-M   'P 1'
#
loop_
_entity.id
_entity.type
_entity.pdbx_description
1 polymer ?
#
loop_
_entity_poly.entity_id
_entity_poly.type
_entity_poly.pdbx_seq_one_letter_code
_entity_poly.pdbx_strand_id
1 'polypeptide(L)'
;MTKTITPALVDKLYTMLSPCRLCPRECRVDRLHGEVGSCNAGSKLTISSYHQHFGEEPPLVGQHGSGTIFLTHCNLHCVFCQNYEISQHGMGHETTPHECSRMMLRLQALGCHNINLVTPTPWVPHLVEALRIAQDSGLHIPIVYNCGGYESVETLRLLEGIVDIYMPDIKYGDNASAQKYSDAPRYWDIVQKALKEMHRQVGDLVLDRGIAQRGLLIRHLVMPENIAGSKACFAFIRKELSQNTVVNVMAQYYPTHQAHEFPEINRRITAQEYRRALAELEQCGLVEGFRQTMDTIVRKIVPEWTDELRET
;
A
#
# COMPACT_ATOMS: atom_id res chain seq x y z
N MET A 1 20.98 -0.54 7.18
CA MET A 1 21.32 -1.97 7.43
C MET A 1 20.01 -2.70 7.65
N THR A 2 19.66 -3.60 6.75
CA THR A 2 18.46 -4.45 6.85
C THR A 2 18.60 -5.35 8.06
N LYS A 3 17.58 -5.40 8.93
CA LYS A 3 17.62 -6.19 10.16
C LYS A 3 17.57 -7.68 9.80
N THR A 4 18.41 -8.48 10.44
CA THR A 4 18.33 -9.94 10.33
C THR A 4 16.99 -10.43 10.87
N ILE A 5 16.21 -11.12 10.04
CA ILE A 5 14.92 -11.70 10.44
C ILE A 5 15.20 -12.98 11.24
N THR A 6 14.79 -13.02 12.50
CA THR A 6 15.03 -14.19 13.37
C THR A 6 13.87 -15.20 13.30
N PRO A 7 14.13 -16.50 13.53
CA PRO A 7 13.05 -17.49 13.67
C PRO A 7 12.03 -17.10 14.74
N ALA A 8 12.47 -16.58 15.89
CA ALA A 8 11.59 -16.15 16.97
C ALA A 8 10.61 -15.02 16.56
N LEU A 9 11.01 -14.13 15.65
CA LEU A 9 10.12 -13.11 15.10
C LEU A 9 9.06 -13.72 14.19
N VAL A 10 9.47 -14.67 13.33
CA VAL A 10 8.56 -15.42 12.46
C VAL A 10 7.52 -16.16 13.31
N ASP A 11 7.97 -16.93 14.31
CA ASP A 11 7.08 -17.66 15.23
C ASP A 11 6.09 -16.71 15.91
N LYS A 12 6.56 -15.57 16.41
CA LYS A 12 5.71 -14.55 17.03
C LYS A 12 4.63 -14.05 16.07
N LEU A 13 4.96 -13.77 14.81
CA LEU A 13 3.98 -13.35 13.80
C LEU A 13 2.97 -14.47 13.50
N TYR A 14 3.39 -15.73 13.42
CA TYR A 14 2.48 -16.85 13.25
C TYR A 14 1.51 -17.00 14.43
N THR A 15 1.93 -16.72 15.67
CA THR A 15 0.99 -16.69 16.82
C THR A 15 -0.11 -15.63 16.71
N MET A 16 0.05 -14.63 15.82
CA MET A 16 -0.98 -13.62 15.58
C MET A 16 -2.06 -14.11 14.59
N LEU A 17 -1.95 -15.33 14.05
CA LEU A 17 -2.96 -15.93 13.18
C LEU A 17 -4.10 -16.63 13.95
N SER A 18 -3.88 -16.97 15.22
CA SER A 18 -4.88 -17.58 16.10
C SER A 18 -4.68 -17.14 17.56
N PRO A 19 -5.59 -16.31 18.12
CA PRO A 19 -6.66 -15.58 17.43
C PRO A 19 -6.08 -14.49 16.50
N CYS A 20 -6.65 -14.37 15.29
CA CYS A 20 -6.17 -13.43 14.27
C CYS A 20 -6.24 -11.96 14.72
N ARG A 21 -5.08 -11.29 14.76
CA ARG A 21 -4.93 -9.86 15.13
C ARG A 21 -4.00 -9.05 14.21
N LEU A 22 -3.73 -9.55 13.00
CA LEU A 22 -2.79 -8.91 12.06
C LEU A 22 -3.20 -7.51 11.60
N CYS A 23 -4.50 -7.21 11.60
CA CYS A 23 -5.03 -5.93 11.15
C CYS A 23 -6.04 -5.37 12.16
N PRO A 24 -6.43 -4.09 12.02
CA PRO A 24 -7.31 -3.40 12.97
C PRO A 24 -8.73 -3.99 13.07
N ARG A 25 -9.11 -4.93 12.20
CA ARG A 25 -10.37 -5.67 12.32
C ARG A 25 -10.40 -6.60 13.53
N GLU A 26 -9.23 -7.10 13.97
CA GLU A 26 -9.12 -8.05 15.08
C GLU A 26 -10.21 -9.13 15.04
N CYS A 27 -10.34 -9.84 13.90
CA CYS A 27 -11.45 -10.78 13.70
C CYS A 27 -11.37 -12.01 14.61
N ARG A 28 -10.21 -12.25 15.25
CA ARG A 28 -9.96 -13.31 16.25
C ARG A 28 -10.21 -14.76 15.81
N VAL A 29 -10.53 -14.97 14.54
CA VAL A 29 -10.65 -16.30 13.93
C VAL A 29 -9.34 -17.10 14.07
N ASP A 30 -9.46 -18.42 14.06
CA ASP A 30 -8.35 -19.35 14.04
C ASP A 30 -7.95 -19.72 12.61
N ARG A 31 -7.07 -18.92 12.00
CA ARG A 31 -6.61 -19.21 10.64
C ARG A 31 -5.83 -20.51 10.55
N LEU A 32 -5.16 -20.92 11.62
CA LEU A 32 -4.34 -22.14 11.64
C LEU A 32 -5.19 -23.41 11.55
N HIS A 33 -6.44 -23.34 12.01
CA HIS A 33 -7.43 -24.43 11.92
C HIS A 33 -8.49 -24.22 10.83
N GLY A 34 -8.21 -23.36 9.85
CA GLY A 34 -9.01 -23.22 8.63
C GLY A 34 -10.13 -22.18 8.69
N GLU A 35 -10.26 -21.43 9.78
CA GLU A 35 -11.20 -20.32 9.82
C GLU A 35 -10.69 -19.12 9.00
N VAL A 36 -11.61 -18.35 8.43
CA VAL A 36 -11.29 -17.12 7.71
C VAL A 36 -12.07 -15.94 8.30
N GLY A 37 -11.41 -14.79 8.36
CA GLY A 37 -12.02 -13.55 8.82
C GLY A 37 -12.57 -12.73 7.66
N SER A 38 -12.88 -11.45 7.91
CA SER A 38 -13.45 -10.57 6.89
C SER A 38 -12.58 -10.42 5.63
N CYS A 39 -11.24 -10.53 5.73
CA CYS A 39 -10.37 -10.50 4.55
C CYS A 39 -10.40 -11.78 3.68
N ASN A 40 -11.05 -12.85 4.13
CA ASN A 40 -11.10 -14.18 3.49
C ASN A 40 -9.74 -14.91 3.35
N ALA A 41 -8.65 -14.38 3.90
CA ALA A 41 -7.35 -15.04 3.83
C ALA A 41 -7.25 -16.22 4.84
N GLY A 42 -6.93 -17.42 4.35
CA GLY A 42 -6.71 -18.64 5.16
C GLY A 42 -5.28 -18.78 5.69
N SER A 43 -4.85 -19.99 6.06
CA SER A 43 -3.49 -20.25 6.56
C SER A 43 -2.41 -20.36 5.49
N LYS A 44 -2.77 -20.43 4.21
CA LYS A 44 -1.83 -20.62 3.11
C LYS A 44 -1.70 -19.36 2.28
N LEU A 45 -0.47 -18.83 2.19
CA LEU A 45 -0.14 -17.68 1.35
C LEU A 45 -0.65 -17.90 -0.07
N THR A 46 -1.31 -16.89 -0.64
CA THR A 46 -1.83 -16.94 -2.00
C THR A 46 -1.35 -15.71 -2.78
N ILE A 47 -0.74 -15.95 -3.93
CA ILE A 47 -0.14 -14.92 -4.79
C ILE A 47 -0.86 -14.93 -6.13
N SER A 48 -1.25 -13.75 -6.60
CA SER A 48 -1.87 -13.60 -7.92
C SER A 48 -0.83 -13.61 -9.04
N SER A 49 0.19 -12.77 -8.91
CA SER A 49 1.25 -12.64 -9.91
C SER A 49 2.51 -11.99 -9.33
N TYR A 50 3.62 -12.14 -10.04
CA TYR A 50 4.86 -11.40 -9.76
C TYR A 50 5.58 -11.07 -11.08
N HIS A 51 6.06 -9.84 -11.24
CA HIS A 51 6.76 -9.39 -12.44
C HIS A 51 7.47 -8.04 -12.21
N GLN A 52 8.29 -7.62 -13.19
CA GLN A 52 8.74 -6.23 -13.28
C GLN A 52 7.52 -5.34 -13.54
N HIS A 53 7.23 -4.41 -12.65
CA HIS A 53 6.11 -3.49 -12.78
C HIS A 53 6.61 -2.07 -13.02
N PHE A 54 6.08 -1.45 -14.07
CA PHE A 54 6.45 -0.10 -14.51
C PHE A 54 5.35 0.93 -14.26
N GLY A 55 4.27 0.55 -13.57
CA GLY A 55 3.15 1.43 -13.24
C GLY A 55 3.24 2.10 -11.87
N GLU A 56 4.29 1.84 -11.09
CA GLU A 56 4.50 2.47 -9.77
C GLU A 56 5.13 3.87 -9.92
N GLU A 57 5.37 4.56 -8.80
CA GLU A 57 6.01 5.88 -8.80
C GLU A 57 7.42 5.84 -9.40
N PRO A 58 7.85 6.92 -10.07
CA PRO A 58 9.19 7.03 -10.66
C PRO A 58 10.35 6.50 -9.80
N PRO A 59 10.47 6.85 -8.49
CA PRO A 59 11.55 6.35 -7.64
C PRO A 59 11.49 4.86 -7.31
N LEU A 60 10.37 4.17 -7.55
CA LEU A 60 10.27 2.71 -7.38
C LEU A 60 10.56 1.95 -8.67
N VAL A 61 10.29 2.57 -9.82
CA VAL A 61 10.38 1.94 -11.14
C VAL A 61 11.77 2.09 -11.73
N GLY A 62 12.36 3.29 -11.68
CA GLY A 62 13.63 3.57 -12.34
C GLY A 62 13.68 3.07 -13.78
N GLN A 63 14.79 2.43 -14.16
CA GLN A 63 14.97 1.83 -15.49
C GLN A 63 14.62 0.33 -15.57
N HIS A 64 14.45 -0.35 -14.43
CA HIS A 64 14.39 -1.82 -14.36
C HIS A 64 13.11 -2.36 -13.73
N GLY A 65 12.18 -1.48 -13.36
CA GLY A 65 10.92 -1.83 -12.74
C GLY A 65 11.00 -2.00 -11.23
N SER A 66 9.84 -1.86 -10.60
CA SER A 66 9.58 -2.35 -9.25
C SER A 66 9.33 -3.86 -9.33
N GLY A 67 10.00 -4.64 -8.47
CA GLY A 67 9.80 -6.09 -8.41
C GLY A 67 8.52 -6.41 -7.66
N THR A 68 7.38 -6.31 -8.33
CA THR A 68 6.08 -6.36 -7.66
C THR A 68 5.59 -7.79 -7.52
N ILE A 69 5.09 -8.11 -6.32
CA ILE A 69 4.36 -9.34 -5.99
C ILE A 69 2.95 -8.92 -5.58
N PHE A 70 1.96 -9.27 -6.41
CA PHE A 70 0.55 -9.01 -6.14
C PHE A 70 -0.02 -10.15 -5.31
N LEU A 71 -0.36 -9.84 -4.06
CA LEU A 71 -0.99 -10.79 -3.15
C LEU A 71 -2.50 -10.73 -3.28
N THR A 72 -3.16 -11.84 -2.93
CA THR A 72 -4.61 -11.90 -2.91
C THR A 72 -5.16 -11.53 -1.53
N HIS A 73 -6.47 -11.31 -1.45
CA HIS A 73 -7.18 -10.87 -0.23
C HIS A 73 -6.82 -9.47 0.24
N CYS A 74 -7.72 -8.82 0.99
CA CYS A 74 -7.49 -7.49 1.54
C CYS A 74 -8.28 -7.29 2.83
N ASN A 75 -7.72 -6.52 3.75
CA ASN A 75 -8.39 -6.06 4.97
C ASN A 75 -9.33 -4.86 4.76
N LEU A 76 -9.46 -4.38 3.52
CA LEU A 76 -10.43 -3.36 3.08
C LEU A 76 -11.40 -3.97 2.05
N HIS A 77 -12.62 -3.46 2.03
CA HIS A 77 -13.66 -3.86 1.07
C HIS A 77 -14.09 -2.66 0.22
N CYS A 78 -13.13 -2.10 -0.52
CA CYS A 78 -13.36 -0.90 -1.33
C CYS A 78 -14.40 -1.21 -2.43
N VAL A 79 -15.54 -0.53 -2.41
CA VAL A 79 -16.60 -0.72 -3.42
C VAL A 79 -16.15 -0.34 -4.83
N PHE A 80 -15.07 0.42 -4.94
CA PHE A 80 -14.41 0.84 -6.19
C PHE A 80 -13.06 0.14 -6.44
N CYS A 81 -12.78 -1.01 -5.82
CA CYS A 81 -11.46 -1.64 -5.92
C CYS A 81 -11.11 -2.01 -7.37
N GLN A 82 -10.04 -1.42 -7.91
CA GLN A 82 -9.53 -1.74 -9.25
C GLN A 82 -8.94 -3.15 -9.34
N ASN A 83 -8.53 -3.70 -8.19
CA ASN A 83 -7.95 -5.03 -8.04
C ASN A 83 -8.94 -6.00 -7.35
N TYR A 84 -10.26 -5.82 -7.50
CA TYR A 84 -11.25 -6.61 -6.74
C TYR A 84 -11.16 -8.12 -7.03
N GLU A 85 -10.78 -8.52 -8.23
CA GLU A 85 -10.57 -9.94 -8.60
C GLU A 85 -9.57 -10.63 -7.66
N ILE A 86 -8.45 -9.97 -7.35
CA ILE A 86 -7.40 -10.54 -6.51
C ILE A 86 -7.66 -10.24 -5.02
N SER A 87 -8.12 -9.03 -4.70
CA SER A 87 -8.27 -8.55 -3.32
C SER A 87 -9.57 -9.00 -2.63
N GLN A 88 -10.66 -9.16 -3.39
CA GLN A 88 -11.97 -9.55 -2.85
C GLN A 88 -12.31 -10.99 -3.21
N HIS A 89 -11.96 -11.47 -4.41
CA HIS A 89 -12.27 -12.84 -4.86
C HIS A 89 -11.10 -13.83 -4.69
N GLY A 90 -9.94 -13.39 -4.20
CA GLY A 90 -8.85 -14.30 -3.88
C GLY A 90 -8.16 -14.92 -5.11
N MET A 91 -8.31 -14.35 -6.30
CA MET A 91 -7.78 -14.94 -7.55
C MET A 91 -6.25 -15.00 -7.55
N GLY A 92 -5.71 -16.20 -7.35
CA GLY A 92 -4.28 -16.49 -7.36
C GLY A 92 -3.99 -17.96 -7.08
N HIS A 93 -2.74 -18.25 -6.73
CA HIS A 93 -2.26 -19.61 -6.48
C HIS A 93 -1.69 -19.73 -5.07
N GLU A 94 -2.08 -20.80 -4.36
CA GLU A 94 -1.45 -21.17 -3.10
C GLU A 94 0.06 -21.30 -3.31
N THR A 95 0.83 -20.68 -2.43
CA THR A 95 2.28 -20.54 -2.54
C THR A 95 2.90 -20.71 -1.16
N THR A 96 4.07 -21.35 -1.09
CA THR A 96 4.84 -21.49 0.14
C THR A 96 5.77 -20.29 0.36
N PRO A 97 6.19 -20.00 1.61
CA PRO A 97 7.22 -18.99 1.88
C PRO A 97 8.53 -19.22 1.08
N HIS A 98 8.92 -20.48 0.86
CA HIS A 98 10.08 -20.82 0.04
C HIS A 98 9.85 -20.52 -1.46
N GLU A 99 8.65 -20.72 -1.99
CA GLU A 99 8.35 -20.30 -3.37
C GLU A 99 8.37 -18.78 -3.51
N CYS A 100 7.77 -18.08 -2.55
CA CYS A 100 7.77 -16.62 -2.51
C CYS A 100 9.20 -16.05 -2.44
N SER A 101 10.10 -16.66 -1.63
CA SER A 101 11.50 -16.24 -1.56
C SER A 101 12.22 -16.40 -2.91
N ARG A 102 11.95 -17.47 -3.66
CA ARG A 102 12.48 -17.65 -5.03
C ARG A 102 11.95 -16.60 -6.00
N MET A 103 10.69 -16.17 -5.86
CA MET A 103 10.14 -15.08 -6.67
C MET A 103 10.88 -13.77 -6.40
N MET A 104 11.14 -13.44 -5.13
CA MET A 104 11.90 -12.24 -4.74
C MET A 104 13.32 -12.25 -5.32
N LEU A 105 14.05 -13.36 -5.17
CA LEU A 105 15.40 -13.51 -5.72
C LEU A 105 15.42 -13.43 -7.25
N ARG A 106 14.39 -13.96 -7.91
CA ARG A 106 14.24 -13.85 -9.37
C ARG A 106 14.02 -12.39 -9.80
N LEU A 107 13.17 -11.64 -9.11
CA LEU A 107 12.95 -10.22 -9.39
C LEU A 107 14.24 -9.41 -9.19
N GLN A 108 15.01 -9.69 -8.13
CA GLN A 108 16.34 -9.11 -7.95
C GLN A 108 17.29 -9.46 -9.09
N ALA A 109 17.32 -10.72 -9.53
CA ALA A 109 18.18 -11.16 -10.65
C ALA A 109 17.79 -10.51 -11.99
N LEU A 110 16.54 -10.07 -12.14
CA LEU A 110 16.07 -9.27 -13.28
C LEU A 110 16.47 -7.79 -13.18
N GLY A 111 17.12 -7.38 -12.09
CA GLY A 111 17.59 -6.01 -11.86
C GLY A 111 16.53 -5.07 -11.27
N CYS A 112 15.40 -5.60 -10.76
CA CYS A 112 14.39 -4.77 -10.10
C CYS A 112 15.01 -3.94 -8.97
N HIS A 113 14.53 -2.69 -8.82
CA HIS A 113 15.05 -1.77 -7.81
C HIS A 113 14.62 -2.10 -6.39
N ASN A 114 13.57 -2.90 -6.23
CA ASN A 114 12.98 -3.27 -4.95
C ASN A 114 12.10 -4.52 -5.09
N ILE A 115 11.72 -5.09 -3.95
CA ILE A 115 10.61 -6.04 -3.85
C ILE A 115 9.40 -5.32 -3.29
N ASN A 116 8.36 -5.18 -4.10
CA ASN A 116 7.13 -4.48 -3.74
C ASN A 116 6.00 -5.45 -3.46
N LEU A 117 5.64 -5.54 -2.19
CA LEU A 117 4.58 -6.41 -1.70
C LEU A 117 3.28 -5.62 -1.69
N VAL A 118 2.35 -5.96 -2.60
CA VAL A 118 1.07 -5.26 -2.75
C VAL A 118 -0.01 -5.98 -1.97
N THR A 119 -0.65 -5.27 -1.04
CA THR A 119 -1.60 -5.80 -0.05
C THR A 119 -0.99 -6.89 0.87
N PRO A 120 0.14 -6.61 1.55
CA PRO A 120 0.86 -7.57 2.40
C PRO A 120 0.13 -7.95 3.69
N THR A 121 -0.79 -7.13 4.18
CA THR A 121 -1.36 -7.20 5.54
C THR A 121 -1.92 -8.57 5.93
N PRO A 122 -2.72 -9.26 5.09
CA PRO A 122 -3.23 -10.59 5.45
C PRO A 122 -2.15 -11.67 5.52
N TRP A 123 -0.96 -11.42 4.97
CA TRP A 123 0.08 -12.41 4.71
C TRP A 123 1.40 -12.11 5.42
N VAL A 124 1.42 -11.11 6.31
CA VAL A 124 2.64 -10.67 7.00
C VAL A 124 3.48 -11.82 7.58
N PRO A 125 2.94 -12.82 8.31
CA PRO A 125 3.75 -13.90 8.85
C PRO A 125 4.50 -14.69 7.76
N HIS A 126 3.79 -15.08 6.69
CA HIS A 126 4.35 -15.82 5.56
C HIS A 126 5.38 -15.02 4.78
N LEU A 127 5.13 -13.72 4.59
CA LEU A 127 6.04 -12.82 3.87
C LEU A 127 7.33 -12.59 4.65
N VAL A 128 7.25 -12.43 5.97
CA VAL A 128 8.43 -12.27 6.83
C VAL A 128 9.27 -13.56 6.84
N GLU A 129 8.63 -14.73 6.84
CA GLU A 129 9.33 -16.00 6.65
C GLU A 129 10.00 -16.10 5.27
N ALA A 130 9.28 -15.74 4.20
CA ALA A 130 9.83 -15.73 2.84
C ALA A 130 11.03 -14.78 2.70
N LEU A 131 10.94 -13.58 3.28
CA LEU A 131 12.02 -12.60 3.32
C LEU A 131 13.23 -13.13 4.07
N ARG A 132 13.04 -13.84 5.19
CA ARG A 132 14.16 -14.47 5.90
C ARG A 132 14.90 -15.44 5.00
N ILE A 133 14.17 -16.34 4.33
CA ILE A 133 14.76 -17.33 3.40
C ILE A 133 15.48 -16.62 2.25
N ALA A 134 14.88 -15.55 1.71
CA ALA A 134 15.46 -14.78 0.62
C ALA A 134 16.74 -14.05 1.04
N GLN A 135 16.77 -13.43 2.24
CA GLN A 135 17.96 -12.79 2.81
C GLN A 135 19.10 -13.79 3.01
N ASP A 136 18.82 -14.96 3.58
CA ASP A 136 19.78 -16.05 3.74
C ASP A 136 20.35 -16.52 2.38
N SER A 137 19.60 -16.28 1.30
CA SER A 137 19.94 -16.62 -0.08
C SER A 137 20.46 -15.44 -0.92
N GLY A 138 20.75 -14.29 -0.30
CA GLY A 138 21.39 -13.14 -0.96
C GLY A 138 20.45 -12.04 -1.48
N LEU A 139 19.19 -11.97 -1.03
CA LEU A 139 18.34 -10.81 -1.26
C LEU A 139 18.91 -9.58 -0.52
N HIS A 140 19.14 -8.48 -1.25
CA HIS A 140 19.79 -7.27 -0.74
C HIS A 140 19.20 -5.96 -1.28
N ILE A 141 18.15 -6.03 -2.11
CA ILE A 141 17.42 -4.84 -2.58
C ILE A 141 16.30 -4.43 -1.59
N PRO A 142 15.88 -3.15 -1.57
CA PRO A 142 14.86 -2.63 -0.66
C PRO A 142 13.52 -3.38 -0.71
N ILE A 143 12.84 -3.44 0.44
CA ILE A 143 11.48 -3.99 0.57
C ILE A 143 10.45 -2.86 0.67
N VAL A 144 9.46 -2.87 -0.22
CA VAL A 144 8.33 -1.94 -0.23
C VAL A 144 7.08 -2.63 0.33
N TYR A 145 6.45 -2.00 1.32
CA TYR A 145 5.17 -2.41 1.89
C TYR A 145 4.05 -1.51 1.34
N ASN A 146 3.38 -1.97 0.27
CA ASN A 146 2.33 -1.23 -0.43
C ASN A 146 0.94 -1.64 0.09
N CYS A 147 0.29 -0.76 0.85
CA CYS A 147 -0.91 -1.10 1.62
C CYS A 147 -1.99 -0.01 1.59
N GLY A 148 -3.19 -0.35 2.05
CA GLY A 148 -4.31 0.59 2.12
C GLY A 148 -4.32 1.54 3.33
N GLY A 149 -3.25 1.55 4.14
CA GLY A 149 -3.14 2.37 5.36
C GLY A 149 -3.94 1.87 6.58
N TYR A 150 -4.80 0.85 6.42
CA TYR A 150 -5.60 0.28 7.52
C TYR A 150 -4.82 -0.80 8.29
N GLU A 151 -3.72 -0.40 8.91
CA GLU A 151 -2.72 -1.31 9.49
C GLU A 151 -2.75 -1.33 11.02
N SER A 152 -2.43 -2.49 11.62
CA SER A 152 -2.25 -2.60 13.06
C SER A 152 -0.88 -2.08 13.48
N VAL A 153 -0.84 -1.16 14.44
CA VAL A 153 0.43 -0.67 15.03
C VAL A 153 1.21 -1.81 15.70
N GLU A 154 0.53 -2.82 16.25
CA GLU A 154 1.20 -4.01 16.80
C GLU A 154 2.00 -4.74 15.71
N THR A 155 1.36 -4.99 14.56
CA THR A 155 1.99 -5.65 13.39
C THR A 155 3.11 -4.79 12.84
N LEU A 156 2.89 -3.47 12.66
CA LEU A 156 3.92 -2.57 12.16
C LEU A 156 5.18 -2.57 13.02
N ARG A 157 5.05 -2.55 14.36
CA ARG A 157 6.21 -2.62 15.27
C ARG A 157 7.05 -3.88 15.09
N LEU A 158 6.43 -5.00 14.70
CA LEU A 158 7.14 -6.24 14.40
C LEU A 158 7.89 -6.19 13.06
N LEU A 159 7.48 -5.30 12.15
CA LEU A 159 8.11 -5.05 10.86
C LEU A 159 9.28 -4.05 10.93
N GLU A 160 9.55 -3.47 12.10
CA GLU A 160 10.63 -2.49 12.27
C GLU A 160 12.00 -3.09 11.92
N GLY A 161 12.62 -2.46 10.91
CA GLY A 161 13.91 -2.86 10.34
C GLY A 161 13.83 -3.91 9.23
N ILE A 162 12.62 -4.40 8.89
CA ILE A 162 12.37 -5.31 7.77
C ILE A 162 11.92 -4.53 6.54
N VAL A 163 10.98 -3.61 6.72
CA VAL A 163 10.48 -2.75 5.64
C VAL A 163 11.39 -1.54 5.50
N ASP A 164 11.87 -1.31 4.28
CA ASP A 164 12.69 -0.14 3.95
C ASP A 164 11.81 1.04 3.52
N ILE A 165 10.77 0.75 2.72
CA ILE A 165 9.88 1.76 2.15
C ILE A 165 8.43 1.40 2.48
N TYR A 166 7.73 2.31 3.14
CA TYR A 166 6.28 2.18 3.29
C TYR A 166 5.58 2.98 2.19
N MET A 167 4.60 2.36 1.55
CA MET A 167 3.76 2.99 0.52
C MET A 167 2.27 2.84 0.81
N PRO A 168 1.74 3.56 1.80
CA PRO A 168 0.34 3.49 2.16
C PRO A 168 -0.54 4.42 1.30
N ASP A 169 -1.74 3.94 0.95
CA ASP A 169 -2.84 4.78 0.49
C ASP A 169 -3.54 5.44 1.69
N ILE A 170 -3.52 6.77 1.78
CA ILE A 170 -4.42 7.53 2.66
C ILE A 170 -5.73 7.82 1.91
N LYS A 171 -6.68 6.90 2.04
CA LYS A 171 -7.89 6.85 1.21
C LYS A 171 -8.94 7.89 1.61
N TYR A 172 -9.04 8.23 2.89
CA TYR A 172 -10.09 9.10 3.44
C TYR A 172 -9.60 9.98 4.56
N GLY A 173 -10.10 11.22 4.60
CA GLY A 173 -9.92 12.17 5.70
C GLY A 173 -10.98 12.09 6.80
N ASP A 174 -11.88 11.11 6.74
CA ASP A 174 -12.95 10.90 7.73
C ASP A 174 -13.39 9.42 7.81
N ASN A 175 -14.05 9.08 8.93
CA ASN A 175 -14.49 7.71 9.20
C ASN A 175 -15.79 7.31 8.47
N ALA A 176 -16.65 8.28 8.14
CA ALA A 176 -17.95 8.00 7.53
C ALA A 176 -17.77 7.53 6.08
N SER A 177 -16.93 8.23 5.31
CA SER A 177 -16.55 7.86 3.95
C SER A 177 -15.85 6.50 3.94
N ALA A 178 -14.91 6.27 4.85
CA ALA A 178 -14.18 5.01 4.92
C ALA A 178 -15.08 3.82 5.26
N GLN A 179 -16.03 3.99 6.18
CA GLN A 179 -17.03 2.97 6.48
C GLN A 179 -17.93 2.70 5.27
N LYS A 180 -18.42 3.76 4.61
CA LYS A 180 -19.36 3.64 3.50
C LYS A 180 -18.75 3.00 2.26
N TYR A 181 -17.55 3.42 1.86
CA TYR A 181 -16.98 3.02 0.57
C TYR A 181 -15.89 1.95 0.69
N SER A 182 -15.49 1.55 1.89
CA SER A 182 -14.45 0.52 2.08
C SER A 182 -14.69 -0.44 3.24
N ASP A 183 -15.85 -0.36 3.90
CA ASP A 183 -16.17 -1.08 5.13
C ASP A 183 -15.01 -1.04 6.12
N ALA A 184 -14.47 0.16 6.37
CA ALA A 184 -13.29 0.35 7.22
C ALA A 184 -13.65 1.15 8.49
N PRO A 185 -14.13 0.48 9.55
CA PRO A 185 -14.51 1.14 10.78
C PRO A 185 -13.34 1.90 11.41
N ARG A 186 -13.55 3.17 11.80
CA ARG A 186 -12.53 4.01 12.43
C ARG A 186 -11.24 4.18 11.60
N TYR A 187 -11.34 4.03 10.27
CA TYR A 187 -10.20 4.12 9.36
C TYR A 187 -9.34 5.35 9.59
N TRP A 188 -9.96 6.53 9.74
CA TRP A 188 -9.22 7.79 9.89
C TRP A 188 -8.37 7.80 11.16
N ASP A 189 -8.92 7.32 12.28
CA ASP A 189 -8.17 7.22 13.54
C ASP A 189 -7.03 6.20 13.47
N ILE A 190 -7.23 5.14 12.68
CA ILE A 190 -6.30 4.04 12.51
C ILE A 190 -5.16 4.41 11.56
N VAL A 191 -5.47 4.96 10.39
CA VAL A 191 -4.48 5.33 9.37
C VAL A 191 -3.54 6.40 9.91
N GLN A 192 -4.03 7.37 10.69
CA GLN A 192 -3.16 8.36 11.33
C GLN A 192 -2.11 7.71 12.24
N LYS A 193 -2.51 6.73 13.06
CA LYS A 193 -1.59 6.00 13.95
C LYS A 193 -0.63 5.12 13.17
N ALA A 194 -1.13 4.43 12.14
CA ALA A 194 -0.31 3.61 11.26
C ALA A 194 0.76 4.44 10.54
N LEU A 195 0.38 5.57 9.94
CA LEU A 195 1.30 6.47 9.24
C LEU A 195 2.36 7.06 10.17
N LYS A 196 1.99 7.43 11.40
CA LYS A 196 2.96 7.88 12.43
C LYS A 196 3.96 6.78 12.77
N GLU A 197 3.51 5.54 12.92
CA GLU A 197 4.40 4.41 13.20
C GLU A 197 5.30 4.08 12.00
N MET A 198 4.75 4.08 10.78
CA MET A 198 5.54 3.90 9.55
C MET A 198 6.61 4.98 9.44
N HIS A 199 6.23 6.27 9.56
CA HIS A 199 7.16 7.40 9.51
C HIS A 199 8.23 7.30 10.60
N ARG A 200 7.87 6.96 11.84
CA ARG A 200 8.84 6.74 12.93
C ARG A 200 9.89 5.69 12.55
N GLN A 201 9.49 4.63 11.85
CA GLN A 201 10.38 3.54 11.48
C GLN A 201 11.33 3.89 10.34
N VAL A 202 10.88 4.63 9.32
CA VAL A 202 11.66 4.82 8.08
C VAL A 202 12.05 6.27 7.77
N GLY A 203 11.35 7.25 8.35
CA GLY A 203 11.56 8.68 8.11
C GLY A 203 11.04 9.17 6.76
N ASP A 204 11.51 10.35 6.37
CA ASP A 204 11.25 10.94 5.04
C ASP A 204 11.91 10.10 3.94
N LEU A 205 11.40 10.20 2.72
CA LEU A 205 11.88 9.41 1.58
C LEU A 205 13.31 9.79 1.21
N VAL A 206 14.20 8.80 1.19
CA VAL A 206 15.61 8.92 0.80
C VAL A 206 15.81 8.25 -0.56
N LEU A 207 16.36 9.01 -1.51
CA LEU A 207 16.65 8.57 -2.86
C LEU A 207 18.17 8.41 -3.05
N ASP A 208 18.61 7.35 -3.74
CA ASP A 208 19.94 7.24 -4.36
C ASP A 208 19.77 7.32 -5.87
N ARG A 209 20.36 8.34 -6.51
CA ARG A 209 20.30 8.55 -7.98
C ARG A 209 18.87 8.46 -8.52
N GLY A 210 17.91 9.03 -7.79
CA GLY A 210 16.49 9.06 -8.14
C GLY A 210 15.70 7.80 -7.75
N ILE A 211 16.34 6.75 -7.21
CA ILE A 211 15.70 5.50 -6.79
C ILE A 211 15.50 5.49 -5.27
N ALA A 212 14.29 5.21 -4.81
CA ALA A 212 13.99 5.11 -3.40
C ALA A 212 14.77 3.98 -2.73
N GLN A 213 15.45 4.31 -1.64
CA GLN A 213 16.19 3.35 -0.82
C GLN A 213 15.48 3.08 0.51
N ARG A 214 14.83 4.09 1.06
CA ARG A 214 14.17 4.03 2.37
C ARG A 214 13.21 5.20 2.56
N GLY A 215 12.16 5.03 3.35
CA GLY A 215 11.32 6.14 3.81
C GLY A 215 9.84 5.97 3.48
N LEU A 216 9.06 7.00 3.77
CA LEU A 216 7.61 7.00 3.59
C LEU A 216 7.20 7.73 2.30
N LEU A 217 6.45 7.05 1.44
CA LEU A 217 5.80 7.61 0.25
C LEU A 217 4.30 7.40 0.36
N ILE A 218 3.51 8.46 0.53
CA ILE A 218 2.06 8.33 0.75
C ILE A 218 1.31 8.54 -0.56
N ARG A 219 0.34 7.68 -0.84
CA ARG A 219 -0.58 7.82 -1.96
C ARG A 219 -1.91 8.42 -1.53
N HIS A 220 -2.46 9.31 -2.33
CA HIS A 220 -3.79 9.86 -2.13
C HIS A 220 -4.59 9.84 -3.43
N LEU A 221 -5.62 8.99 -3.49
CA LEU A 221 -6.53 8.90 -4.64
C LEU A 221 -7.57 10.01 -4.57
N VAL A 222 -7.60 10.88 -5.58
CA VAL A 222 -8.66 11.88 -5.70
C VAL A 222 -9.94 11.18 -6.13
N MET A 223 -11.04 11.44 -5.42
CA MET A 223 -12.34 10.83 -5.65
C MET A 223 -13.40 11.89 -6.03
N PRO A 224 -14.45 11.49 -6.77
CA PRO A 224 -15.61 12.34 -7.03
C PRO A 224 -16.17 12.99 -5.76
N GLU A 225 -16.69 14.21 -5.89
CA GLU A 225 -17.34 14.97 -4.81
C GLU A 225 -16.44 15.20 -3.58
N ASN A 226 -15.11 15.11 -3.74
CA ASN A 226 -14.13 15.19 -2.67
C ASN A 226 -14.39 14.18 -1.52
N ILE A 227 -14.90 12.99 -1.86
CA ILE A 227 -15.19 11.93 -0.88
C ILE A 227 -13.94 11.48 -0.12
N ALA A 228 -12.76 11.57 -0.74
CA ALA A 228 -11.50 11.24 -0.09
C ALA A 228 -11.10 12.27 1.00
N GLY A 229 -11.71 13.47 1.02
CA GLY A 229 -11.39 14.50 2.00
C GLY A 229 -9.94 15.00 1.89
N SER A 230 -9.49 15.35 0.67
CA SER A 230 -8.08 15.61 0.36
C SER A 230 -7.40 16.62 1.29
N LYS A 231 -8.01 17.78 1.53
CA LYS A 231 -7.51 18.78 2.50
C LYS A 231 -7.21 18.22 3.89
N ALA A 232 -8.07 17.35 4.43
CA ALA A 232 -7.89 16.78 5.76
C ALA A 232 -6.68 15.82 5.79
N CYS A 233 -6.56 14.98 4.75
CA CYS A 233 -5.39 14.11 4.55
C CYS A 233 -4.08 14.92 4.48
N PHE A 234 -4.03 15.94 3.64
CA PHE A 234 -2.84 16.77 3.46
C PHE A 234 -2.47 17.58 4.71
N ALA A 235 -3.47 18.16 5.38
CA ALA A 235 -3.24 18.87 6.63
C ALA A 235 -2.68 17.95 7.72
N PHE A 236 -3.17 16.72 7.82
CA PHE A 236 -2.62 15.72 8.74
C PHE A 236 -1.15 15.40 8.41
N ILE A 237 -0.86 15.03 7.15
CA ILE A 237 0.49 14.67 6.72
C ILE A 237 1.48 15.79 7.06
N ARG A 238 1.13 17.03 6.70
CA ARG A 238 1.97 18.20 6.92
C ARG A 238 2.26 18.47 8.40
N LYS A 239 1.23 18.33 9.24
CA LYS A 239 1.28 18.74 10.65
C LYS A 239 1.87 17.66 11.55
N GLU A 240 1.58 16.40 11.24
CA GLU A 240 1.77 15.29 12.18
C GLU A 240 2.84 14.29 11.74
N LEU A 241 3.33 14.36 10.49
CA LEU A 241 4.41 13.51 9.96
C LEU A 241 5.67 14.34 9.67
N SER A 242 5.75 14.95 8.50
CA SER A 242 6.87 15.79 8.08
C SER A 242 6.48 16.73 6.96
N GLN A 243 7.17 17.88 6.87
CA GLN A 243 7.01 18.83 5.77
C GLN A 243 7.56 18.29 4.45
N ASN A 244 8.51 17.35 4.53
CA ASN A 244 9.16 16.73 3.37
C ASN A 244 8.54 15.36 3.02
N THR A 245 7.37 15.03 3.59
CA THR A 245 6.69 13.79 3.25
C THR A 245 6.33 13.82 1.77
N VAL A 246 6.81 12.82 1.02
CA VAL A 246 6.50 12.65 -0.39
C VAL A 246 5.07 12.16 -0.53
N VAL A 247 4.23 12.93 -1.23
CA VAL A 247 2.83 12.56 -1.51
C VAL A 247 2.63 12.37 -3.01
N ASN A 248 2.12 11.21 -3.39
CA ASN A 248 1.60 10.95 -4.73
C ASN A 248 0.09 11.26 -4.77
N VAL A 249 -0.31 12.29 -5.52
CA VAL A 249 -1.72 12.63 -5.76
C VAL A 249 -2.22 11.99 -7.06
N MET A 250 -3.07 10.97 -6.93
CA MET A 250 -3.51 10.12 -8.03
C MET A 250 -4.82 10.60 -8.65
N ALA A 251 -4.85 10.71 -9.97
CA ALA A 251 -6.01 11.06 -10.79
C ALA A 251 -6.76 9.84 -11.36
N GLN A 252 -6.23 8.63 -11.15
CA GLN A 252 -6.66 7.39 -11.80
C GLN A 252 -7.99 6.80 -11.33
N TYR A 253 -8.83 7.54 -10.61
CA TYR A 253 -10.13 7.03 -10.16
C TYR A 253 -11.04 6.72 -11.35
N TYR A 254 -11.59 5.50 -11.38
CA TYR A 254 -12.70 5.16 -12.25
C TYR A 254 -13.67 4.20 -11.55
N PRO A 255 -14.97 4.28 -11.84
CA PRO A 255 -15.95 3.38 -11.24
C PRO A 255 -15.74 1.95 -11.74
N THR A 256 -15.64 1.03 -10.79
CA THR A 256 -15.44 -0.40 -11.00
C THR A 256 -16.00 -1.17 -9.81
N HIS A 257 -16.03 -2.50 -9.89
CA HIS A 257 -16.59 -3.35 -8.85
C HIS A 257 -18.04 -2.92 -8.51
N GLN A 258 -18.32 -2.56 -7.27
CA GLN A 258 -19.62 -2.15 -6.75
C GLN A 258 -19.85 -0.63 -6.79
N ALA A 259 -18.94 0.16 -7.37
CA ALA A 259 -19.08 1.62 -7.43
C ALA A 259 -20.36 2.07 -8.18
N HIS A 260 -20.91 1.21 -9.05
CA HIS A 260 -22.17 1.46 -9.76
C HIS A 260 -23.38 1.59 -8.84
N GLU A 261 -23.32 1.06 -7.62
CA GLU A 261 -24.37 1.17 -6.59
C GLU A 261 -24.38 2.54 -5.89
N PHE A 262 -23.36 3.38 -6.13
CA PHE A 262 -23.15 4.68 -5.47
C PHE A 262 -23.09 5.80 -6.52
N PRO A 263 -24.22 6.46 -6.84
CA PRO A 263 -24.31 7.44 -7.92
C PRO A 263 -23.24 8.55 -7.89
N GLU A 264 -22.87 9.00 -6.70
CA GLU A 264 -21.88 10.04 -6.46
C GLU A 264 -20.45 9.66 -6.85
N ILE A 265 -20.11 8.37 -6.83
CA ILE A 265 -18.79 7.85 -7.25
C ILE A 265 -18.87 7.01 -8.53
N ASN A 266 -20.05 6.80 -9.12
CA ASN A 266 -20.22 6.09 -10.38
C ASN A 266 -19.80 6.93 -11.61
N ARG A 267 -18.70 7.68 -11.50
CA ARG A 267 -18.14 8.52 -12.56
C ARG A 267 -16.66 8.74 -12.31
N ARG A 268 -15.91 9.08 -13.36
CA ARG A 268 -14.53 9.56 -13.21
C ARG A 268 -14.51 10.94 -12.53
N ILE A 269 -13.37 11.30 -11.97
CA ILE A 269 -13.15 12.67 -11.49
C ILE A 269 -13.11 13.65 -12.67
N THR A 270 -13.41 14.90 -12.40
CA THR A 270 -13.26 16.01 -13.34
C THR A 270 -11.88 16.65 -13.19
N ALA A 271 -11.43 17.35 -14.24
CA ALA A 271 -10.19 18.14 -14.16
C ALA A 271 -10.27 19.24 -13.07
N GLN A 272 -11.47 19.72 -12.73
CA GLN A 272 -11.65 20.69 -11.64
C GLN A 272 -11.44 20.05 -10.27
N GLU A 273 -11.97 18.84 -10.04
CA GLU A 273 -11.75 18.10 -8.79
C GLU A 273 -10.26 17.78 -8.60
N TYR A 274 -9.57 17.38 -9.67
CA TYR A 274 -8.14 17.11 -9.59
C TYR A 274 -7.32 18.38 -9.30
N ARG A 275 -7.55 19.48 -10.04
CA ARG A 275 -6.90 20.78 -9.76
C ARG A 275 -7.16 21.27 -8.34
N ARG A 276 -8.38 21.08 -7.83
CA ARG A 276 -8.71 21.45 -6.46
C ARG A 276 -7.88 20.66 -5.44
N ALA A 277 -7.75 19.35 -5.60
CA ALA A 277 -6.91 18.55 -4.71
C ALA A 277 -5.44 19.01 -4.75
N LEU A 278 -4.89 19.31 -5.93
CA LEU A 278 -3.54 19.86 -6.05
C LEU A 278 -3.39 21.22 -5.36
N ALA A 279 -4.36 22.13 -5.52
CA ALA A 279 -4.36 23.41 -4.83
C ALA A 279 -4.46 23.25 -3.30
N GLU A 280 -5.22 22.27 -2.81
CA GLU A 280 -5.30 21.94 -1.38
C GLU A 280 -3.96 21.38 -0.85
N LEU A 281 -3.26 20.55 -1.64
CA LEU A 281 -1.90 20.06 -1.32
C LEU A 281 -0.93 21.23 -1.15
N GLU A 282 -0.91 22.16 -2.12
CA GLU A 282 -0.05 23.35 -2.10
C GLU A 282 -0.40 24.29 -0.94
N GLN A 283 -1.68 24.53 -0.65
CA GLN A 283 -2.12 25.35 0.48
C GLN A 283 -1.71 24.75 1.84
N CYS A 284 -1.65 23.43 1.93
CA CYS A 284 -1.10 22.74 3.10
C CYS A 284 0.44 22.80 3.14
N GLY A 285 1.11 23.33 2.11
CA GLY A 285 2.57 23.46 2.08
C GLY A 285 3.29 22.11 1.95
N LEU A 286 2.67 21.14 1.29
CA LEU A 286 3.32 19.91 0.86
C LEU A 286 3.83 20.13 -0.57
N VAL A 287 5.15 20.13 -0.72
CA VAL A 287 5.83 20.47 -1.98
C VAL A 287 6.68 19.33 -2.53
N GLU A 288 6.80 18.23 -1.79
CA GLU A 288 7.51 17.01 -2.19
C GLU A 288 6.48 15.95 -2.62
N GLY A 289 6.69 15.29 -3.76
CA GLY A 289 5.66 14.42 -4.29
C GLY A 289 5.73 14.13 -5.77
N PHE A 290 4.74 13.35 -6.20
CA PHE A 290 4.47 13.05 -7.60
C PHE A 290 3.01 13.33 -7.88
N ARG A 291 2.68 13.66 -9.13
CA ARG A 291 1.28 13.76 -9.55
C ARG A 291 1.13 13.16 -10.92
N GLN A 292 -0.06 12.63 -11.17
CA GLN A 292 -0.41 12.04 -12.45
C GLN A 292 -0.87 13.13 -13.43
N THR A 293 -0.69 12.90 -14.72
CA THR A 293 -1.16 13.83 -15.74
C THR A 293 -2.69 13.85 -15.82
N MET A 294 -3.25 14.95 -16.36
CA MET A 294 -4.70 15.05 -16.62
C MET A 294 -5.21 13.94 -17.55
N ASP A 295 -4.37 13.47 -18.47
CA ASP A 295 -4.72 12.37 -19.38
C ASP A 295 -4.97 11.05 -18.62
N THR A 296 -4.41 10.90 -17.43
CA THR A 296 -4.70 9.75 -16.56
C THR A 296 -6.17 9.70 -16.14
N ILE A 297 -6.87 10.83 -16.10
CA ILE A 297 -8.31 10.90 -15.77
C ILE A 297 -9.14 10.08 -16.76
N VAL A 298 -8.76 10.08 -18.05
CA VAL A 298 -9.54 9.39 -19.10
C VAL A 298 -9.07 7.96 -19.37
N ARG A 299 -7.89 7.57 -18.86
CA ARG A 299 -7.30 6.24 -19.11
C ARG A 299 -7.77 5.19 -18.12
N LYS A 300 -7.66 3.93 -18.52
CA LYS A 300 -7.92 2.76 -17.66
C LYS A 300 -6.64 2.10 -17.14
N ILE A 301 -5.49 2.28 -17.81
CA ILE A 301 -4.29 1.47 -17.57
C ILE A 301 -3.02 2.33 -17.70
N VAL A 302 -2.04 2.06 -16.82
CA VAL A 302 -0.75 2.74 -16.57
C VAL A 302 -0.86 4.24 -16.31
N PRO A 303 -0.51 4.72 -15.10
CA PRO A 303 -0.44 6.15 -14.84
C PRO A 303 0.65 6.83 -15.65
N GLU A 304 0.35 8.04 -16.12
CA GLU A 304 1.37 8.94 -16.66
C GLU A 304 1.78 9.94 -15.58
N TRP A 305 3.08 10.18 -15.47
CA TRP A 305 3.68 11.01 -14.43
C TRP A 305 4.17 12.33 -15.02
N THR A 306 4.16 13.38 -14.21
CA THR A 306 4.83 14.66 -14.51
C THR A 306 5.90 14.94 -13.46
N ASP A 307 7.03 15.48 -13.91
CA ASP A 307 8.16 15.84 -13.04
C ASP A 307 7.90 17.13 -12.25
N GLU A 308 6.92 17.92 -12.67
CA GLU A 308 6.57 19.18 -12.02
C GLU A 308 5.29 19.05 -11.20
N LEU A 309 5.35 19.36 -9.90
CA LEU A 309 4.16 19.48 -9.05
C LEU A 309 3.34 20.75 -9.31
N ARG A 310 3.94 21.79 -9.93
CA ARG A 310 3.42 23.18 -9.97
C ARG A 310 2.89 23.67 -11.32
N GLU A 311 3.11 22.96 -12.42
CA GLU A 311 2.58 23.39 -13.73
C GLU A 311 1.14 22.91 -13.93
N THR A 312 0.17 23.68 -13.42
CA THR A 312 -1.26 23.46 -13.65
C THR A 312 -1.74 24.04 -14.97
#